data_AF-A0A950YCQ8-F1
#
_entry.id   AF-A0A950YCQ8-F1
#
_cell.length_a   1.000
_cell.length_b   1.000
_cell.length_c   1.000
_cell.angle_alpha   90.00
_cell.angle_beta   90.00
_cell.angle_gamma   90.00
#
_symmetry.space_group_name_H-M   'P 1'
#
loop_
_entity.id
_entity.type
_entity.pdbx_description
1 polymer ?
#
loop_
_entity_poly.entity_id
_entity_poly.type
_entity_poly.pdbx_seq_one_letter_code
_entity_poly.pdbx_strand_id
1 'polypeptide(L)'
;MACDWLLIDGSSLIFRAYYGTRGNPPATDGRQVNAVRGFCERLARLIDQRRPRHLAVADDEAWRPEWRVELIPTYKSQRVAEPIPPALVPQMPIIRALLEAIGIDMVGVPEHEAEDVIATWCRLAPGTIEIASGDRDLFALVEDPRVRVLYPEKAGMTVIDEGEVTRRYGIPGRRYGDFAILRGDPSDGLPGLRGVGAVTAAGMIRRHGDIAGVLRDRQFGDADRAYLESAMRVVPPVADLSIDLPRGRRDSYPDDEASLRALAARFGVGDACARLLDATRASTA
;
A
#
# COMPACT_ATOMS: atom_id res chain seq x y z
N MET A 1 -7.85 -14.57 -13.72
CA MET A 1 -6.81 -15.59 -13.46
C MET A 1 -6.28 -15.33 -12.07
N ALA A 2 -5.96 -16.37 -11.31
CA ALA A 2 -5.30 -16.21 -10.02
C ALA A 2 -3.95 -15.50 -10.22
N CYS A 3 -3.62 -14.53 -9.38
CA CYS A 3 -2.27 -13.95 -9.37
C CYS A 3 -1.30 -14.90 -8.63
N ASP A 4 -0.02 -14.79 -8.93
CA ASP A 4 1.00 -15.53 -8.18
C ASP A 4 1.17 -14.91 -6.79
N TRP A 5 1.22 -13.57 -6.73
CA TRP A 5 1.35 -12.79 -5.50
C TRP A 5 0.21 -11.81 -5.32
N LEU A 6 -0.37 -11.80 -4.12
CA LEU A 6 -1.17 -10.71 -3.61
C LEU A 6 -0.37 -10.00 -2.51
N LEU A 7 0.02 -8.75 -2.76
CA LEU A 7 0.73 -7.90 -1.80
C LEU A 7 -0.26 -6.89 -1.23
N ILE A 8 -0.32 -6.79 0.08
CA ILE A 8 -1.26 -5.92 0.77
C ILE A 8 -0.50 -4.74 1.37
N ASP A 9 -0.97 -3.53 1.09
CA ASP A 9 -0.63 -2.36 1.89
C ASP A 9 -1.41 -2.43 3.21
N GLY A 10 -0.69 -2.77 4.28
CA GLY A 10 -1.25 -3.02 5.60
C GLY A 10 -1.93 -1.78 6.17
N SER A 11 -1.25 -0.64 6.17
CA SER A 11 -1.79 0.62 6.68
C SER A 11 -3.05 1.04 5.94
N SER A 12 -3.01 1.03 4.61
CA SER A 12 -4.18 1.39 3.80
C SER A 12 -5.36 0.48 4.13
N LEU A 13 -5.15 -0.83 4.27
CA LEU A 13 -6.22 -1.75 4.62
C LEU A 13 -6.74 -1.55 6.05
N ILE A 14 -5.84 -1.30 7.03
CA ILE A 14 -6.17 -1.04 8.44
C ILE A 14 -7.01 0.23 8.58
N PHE A 15 -6.58 1.35 8.00
CA PHE A 15 -7.32 2.61 8.08
C PHE A 15 -8.69 2.51 7.39
N ARG A 16 -8.76 1.82 6.24
CA ARG A 16 -10.03 1.55 5.56
C ARG A 16 -10.95 0.63 6.37
N ALA A 17 -10.40 -0.33 7.09
CA ALA A 17 -11.17 -1.17 8.01
C ALA A 17 -11.71 -0.35 9.19
N TYR A 18 -10.90 0.53 9.76
CA TYR A 18 -11.29 1.40 10.87
C TYR A 18 -12.43 2.34 10.49
N TYR A 19 -12.27 3.13 9.41
CA TYR A 19 -13.28 4.12 9.01
C TYR A 19 -14.49 3.50 8.27
N GLY A 20 -14.29 2.35 7.63
CA GLY A 20 -15.33 1.68 6.85
C GLY A 20 -16.32 0.86 7.69
N THR A 21 -16.04 0.65 8.98
CA THR A 21 -16.84 -0.22 9.84
C THR A 21 -17.43 0.59 10.99
N ARG A 22 -18.75 0.87 10.94
CA ARG A 22 -19.50 1.54 12.01
C ARG A 22 -20.38 0.55 12.74
N GLY A 23 -20.48 0.67 14.06
CA GLY A 23 -21.48 -0.04 14.86
C GLY A 23 -21.12 -1.46 15.33
N ASN A 24 -19.87 -1.89 15.20
CA ASN A 24 -19.46 -3.18 15.76
C ASN A 24 -19.43 -3.13 17.30
N PRO A 25 -19.91 -4.19 17.98
CA PRO A 25 -19.79 -4.28 19.43
C PRO A 25 -18.31 -4.28 19.85
N PRO A 26 -17.98 -3.67 20.99
CA PRO A 26 -16.62 -3.70 21.52
C PRO A 26 -16.19 -5.13 21.86
N ALA A 27 -14.89 -5.32 22.08
CA ALA A 27 -14.35 -6.54 22.67
C ALA A 27 -14.90 -6.75 24.10
N THR A 28 -14.68 -7.94 24.66
CA THR A 28 -15.11 -8.29 26.03
C THR A 28 -14.50 -7.37 27.09
N ASP A 29 -13.33 -6.79 26.82
CA ASP A 29 -12.66 -5.81 27.67
C ASP A 29 -13.09 -4.34 27.40
N GLY A 30 -14.12 -4.14 26.59
CA GLY A 30 -14.70 -2.83 26.27
C GLY A 30 -13.98 -2.05 25.17
N ARG A 31 -12.87 -2.55 24.63
CA ARG A 31 -12.09 -1.86 23.59
C ARG A 31 -12.75 -1.95 22.22
N GLN A 32 -12.54 -0.94 21.38
CA GLN A 32 -12.95 -1.00 19.97
C GLN A 32 -12.06 -1.99 19.21
N VAL A 33 -12.69 -2.84 18.39
CA VAL A 33 -12.02 -3.86 17.55
C VAL A 33 -12.55 -3.85 16.10
N ASN A 34 -13.12 -2.71 15.69
CA ASN A 34 -13.72 -2.54 14.36
C ASN A 34 -12.68 -2.64 13.23
N ALA A 35 -11.47 -2.13 13.42
CA ALA A 35 -10.39 -2.28 12.46
C ALA A 35 -9.92 -3.73 12.38
N VAL A 36 -9.81 -4.44 13.52
CA VAL A 36 -9.42 -5.87 13.54
C VAL A 36 -10.39 -6.72 12.72
N ARG A 37 -11.70 -6.60 13.00
CA ARG A 37 -12.74 -7.33 12.26
C ARG A 37 -12.75 -6.95 10.78
N GLY A 38 -12.80 -5.64 10.50
CA GLY A 38 -12.87 -5.14 9.13
C GLY A 38 -11.64 -5.50 8.30
N PHE A 39 -10.45 -5.56 8.92
CA PHE A 39 -9.23 -5.99 8.25
C PHE A 39 -9.33 -7.46 7.87
N CYS A 40 -9.68 -8.34 8.83
CA CYS A 40 -9.82 -9.77 8.57
C CYS A 40 -10.86 -10.06 7.47
N GLU A 41 -12.03 -9.41 7.53
CA GLU A 41 -13.10 -9.58 6.53
C GLU A 41 -12.68 -9.12 5.13
N ARG A 42 -12.00 -7.96 5.03
CA ARG A 42 -11.54 -7.43 3.74
C ARG A 42 -10.44 -8.29 3.16
N LEU A 43 -9.50 -8.74 3.98
CA LEU A 43 -8.42 -9.62 3.54
C LEU A 43 -8.98 -10.98 3.08
N ALA A 44 -9.90 -11.58 3.84
CA ALA A 44 -10.59 -12.82 3.45
C ALA A 44 -11.27 -12.67 2.08
N ARG A 45 -12.00 -11.57 1.87
CA ARG A 45 -12.65 -11.27 0.59
C ARG A 45 -11.64 -11.13 -0.55
N LEU A 46 -10.50 -10.48 -0.34
CA LEU A 46 -9.45 -10.37 -1.36
C LEU A 46 -8.90 -11.75 -1.72
N ILE A 47 -8.61 -12.59 -0.73
CA ILE A 47 -8.13 -13.96 -0.95
C ILE A 47 -9.16 -14.77 -1.74
N ASP A 48 -10.44 -14.75 -1.34
CA ASP A 48 -11.51 -15.48 -2.03
C ASP A 48 -11.68 -15.07 -3.49
N GLN A 49 -11.58 -13.76 -3.76
CA GLN A 49 -11.80 -13.18 -5.09
C GLN A 49 -10.60 -13.34 -6.02
N ARG A 50 -9.39 -13.20 -5.49
CA ARG A 50 -8.15 -13.20 -6.29
C ARG A 50 -7.46 -14.56 -6.31
N ARG A 51 -7.71 -15.41 -5.32
CA ARG A 51 -7.14 -16.76 -5.14
C ARG A 51 -5.62 -16.78 -5.35
N PRO A 52 -4.85 -15.95 -4.63
CA PRO A 52 -3.42 -15.84 -4.86
C PRO A 52 -2.69 -17.12 -4.46
N ARG A 53 -1.56 -17.40 -5.12
CA ARG A 53 -0.66 -18.50 -4.68
C ARG A 53 0.13 -18.14 -3.43
N HIS A 54 0.50 -16.87 -3.31
CA HIS A 54 1.25 -16.31 -2.20
C HIS A 54 0.65 -14.97 -1.75
N LEU A 55 0.66 -14.72 -0.44
CA LEU A 55 0.11 -13.52 0.19
C LEU A 55 1.11 -12.94 1.18
N ALA A 56 1.32 -11.63 1.14
CA ALA A 56 2.06 -10.91 2.16
C ALA A 56 1.48 -9.53 2.44
N VAL A 57 1.71 -9.02 3.64
CA VAL A 57 1.28 -7.70 4.10
C VAL A 57 2.54 -6.86 4.37
N ALA A 58 2.63 -5.68 3.77
CA ALA A 58 3.64 -4.69 4.10
C ALA A 58 3.14 -3.80 5.24
N ASP A 59 4.02 -3.49 6.19
CA ASP A 59 3.75 -2.58 7.30
C ASP A 59 4.61 -1.31 7.21
N ASP A 60 4.07 -0.21 7.73
CA ASP A 60 4.79 1.04 7.90
C ASP A 60 5.51 1.05 9.25
N GLU A 61 6.82 0.78 9.25
CA GLU A 61 7.63 1.04 10.46
C GLU A 61 7.91 2.54 10.60
N ALA A 62 7.96 3.28 9.49
CA ALA A 62 8.01 4.74 9.49
C ALA A 62 7.08 5.30 8.40
N TRP A 63 5.82 5.59 8.75
CA TRP A 63 4.82 6.17 7.84
C TRP A 63 5.22 7.53 7.20
N ARG A 64 6.20 8.20 7.83
CA ARG A 64 6.83 9.46 7.41
C ARG A 64 8.32 9.42 7.76
N PRO A 65 9.16 8.76 6.96
CA PRO A 65 10.59 8.62 7.23
C PRO A 65 11.30 9.97 7.27
N GLU A 66 12.21 10.15 8.21
CA GLU A 66 12.90 11.43 8.38
C GLU A 66 13.72 11.81 7.14
N TRP A 67 14.32 10.83 6.46
CA TRP A 67 15.10 11.09 5.25
C TRP A 67 14.25 11.69 4.10
N ARG A 68 12.96 11.35 4.00
CA ARG A 68 12.04 11.99 3.04
C ARG A 68 11.73 13.42 3.46
N VAL A 69 11.56 13.66 4.75
CA VAL A 69 11.29 14.98 5.34
C VAL A 69 12.49 15.91 5.19
N GLU A 70 13.71 15.41 5.37
CA GLU A 70 14.94 16.19 5.15
C GLU A 70 15.06 16.68 3.70
N LEU A 71 14.63 15.87 2.73
CA LEU A 71 14.65 16.22 1.31
C LEU A 71 13.50 17.16 0.91
N ILE A 72 12.31 16.95 1.49
CA ILE A 72 11.11 17.77 1.26
C ILE A 72 10.38 17.96 2.60
N PRO A 73 10.61 19.09 3.31
CA PRO A 73 10.06 19.30 4.66
C PRO A 73 8.53 19.24 4.75
N THR A 74 7.84 19.57 3.66
CA THR A 74 6.37 19.52 3.57
C THR A 74 5.82 18.11 3.41
N TYR A 75 6.66 17.11 3.13
CA TYR A 75 6.25 15.71 2.93
C TYR A 75 5.42 15.21 4.11
N LYS A 76 4.19 14.78 3.83
CA LYS A 76 3.16 14.30 4.77
C LYS A 76 2.90 15.19 5.99
N SER A 77 3.31 16.46 5.96
CA SER A 77 3.26 17.39 7.10
C SER A 77 1.84 17.64 7.62
N GLN A 78 0.83 17.70 6.74
CA GLN A 78 -0.57 17.85 7.13
C GLN A 78 -1.08 16.68 7.99
N ARG A 79 -0.56 15.46 7.79
CA ARG A 79 -0.96 14.28 8.55
C ARG A 79 -0.37 14.28 9.96
N VAL A 80 0.69 15.06 10.21
CA VAL A 80 1.26 15.23 11.57
C VAL A 80 0.27 15.94 12.49
N ALA A 81 -0.56 16.84 11.95
CA ALA A 81 -1.60 17.53 12.72
C ALA A 81 -2.83 16.65 13.00
N GLU A 82 -2.99 15.53 12.27
CA GLU A 82 -4.08 14.57 12.41
C GLU A 82 -3.54 13.23 12.94
N PRO A 83 -3.30 13.12 14.26
CA PRO A 83 -2.73 11.90 14.82
C PRO A 83 -3.63 10.69 14.57
N ILE A 84 -3.01 9.52 14.48
CA ILE A 84 -3.71 8.23 14.39
C ILE A 84 -4.79 8.19 15.49
N PRO A 85 -6.06 7.86 15.17
CA PRO A 85 -7.12 7.81 16.17
C PRO A 85 -6.70 6.98 17.38
N PRO A 86 -6.82 7.48 18.63
CA PRO A 86 -6.36 6.76 19.82
C PRO A 86 -7.01 5.37 19.98
N ALA A 87 -8.21 5.18 19.45
CA ALA A 87 -8.92 3.91 19.45
C ALA A 87 -8.42 2.92 18.37
N LEU A 88 -7.69 3.38 17.36
CA LEU A 88 -7.08 2.55 16.32
C LEU A 88 -5.72 1.99 16.76
N VAL A 89 -4.89 2.81 17.41
CA VAL A 89 -3.54 2.43 17.87
C VAL A 89 -3.50 1.04 18.58
N PRO A 90 -4.37 0.73 19.56
CA PRO A 90 -4.31 -0.58 20.23
C PRO A 90 -4.78 -1.76 19.36
N GLN A 91 -5.39 -1.52 18.20
CA GLN A 91 -5.86 -2.56 17.28
C GLN A 91 -4.75 -3.05 16.34
N MET A 92 -3.77 -2.21 16.01
CA MET A 92 -2.65 -2.56 15.13
C MET A 92 -1.84 -3.77 15.65
N PRO A 93 -1.38 -3.82 16.93
CA PRO A 93 -0.67 -5.00 17.43
C PRO A 93 -1.56 -6.24 17.51
N ILE A 94 -2.89 -6.09 17.64
CA ILE A 94 -3.82 -7.23 17.60
C ILE A 94 -3.85 -7.82 16.19
N ILE A 95 -3.92 -6.98 15.15
CA ILE A 95 -3.89 -7.42 13.75
C ILE A 95 -2.59 -8.17 13.47
N ARG A 96 -1.44 -7.60 13.85
CA ARG A 96 -0.13 -8.25 13.69
C ARG A 96 -0.08 -9.62 14.36
N ALA A 97 -0.50 -9.72 15.62
CA ALA A 97 -0.50 -10.99 16.36
C ALA A 97 -1.46 -12.04 15.75
N LEU A 98 -2.60 -11.61 15.21
CA LEU A 98 -3.52 -12.51 14.51
C LEU A 98 -2.94 -13.03 13.20
N LEU A 99 -2.28 -12.17 12.42
CA LEU A 99 -1.65 -12.59 11.16
C LEU A 99 -0.49 -13.53 11.41
N GLU A 100 0.33 -13.27 12.42
CA GLU A 100 1.39 -14.16 12.88
C GLU A 100 0.83 -15.53 13.28
N ALA A 101 -0.20 -15.57 14.14
CA ALA A 101 -0.82 -16.83 14.55
C ALA A 101 -1.46 -17.60 13.39
N ILE A 102 -2.02 -16.91 12.39
CA ILE A 102 -2.54 -17.55 11.18
C ILE A 102 -1.40 -18.07 10.29
N GLY A 103 -0.26 -17.38 10.21
CA GLY A 103 0.83 -17.69 9.27
C GLY A 103 0.79 -16.82 8.01
N ILE A 104 0.35 -15.57 8.13
CA ILE A 104 0.44 -14.55 7.08
C ILE A 104 1.61 -13.62 7.42
N ASP A 105 2.55 -13.48 6.49
CA ASP A 105 3.72 -12.63 6.67
C ASP A 105 3.30 -11.15 6.68
N MET A 106 3.61 -10.44 7.78
CA MET A 106 3.49 -8.98 7.89
C MET A 106 4.87 -8.39 8.18
N VAL A 107 5.44 -7.69 7.21
CA VAL A 107 6.83 -7.23 7.24
C VAL A 107 6.88 -5.72 7.05
N GLY A 108 7.63 -5.06 7.91
CA GLY A 108 8.01 -3.66 7.75
C GLY A 108 9.53 -3.52 7.87
N VAL A 109 10.06 -2.39 7.41
CA VAL A 109 11.49 -2.09 7.43
C VAL A 109 11.70 -0.75 8.14
N PRO A 110 12.57 -0.67 9.16
CA PRO A 110 12.84 0.59 9.86
C PRO A 110 13.15 1.73 8.89
N GLU A 111 12.66 2.93 9.20
CA GLU A 111 12.82 4.14 8.37
C GLU A 111 12.19 4.06 6.96
N HIS A 112 11.27 3.12 6.72
CA HIS A 112 10.60 2.96 5.44
C HIS A 112 9.09 2.75 5.57
N GLU A 113 8.41 3.03 4.47
CA GLU A 113 6.96 2.94 4.33
C GLU A 113 6.56 1.58 3.74
N ALA A 114 5.28 1.23 3.85
CA ALA A 114 4.75 -0.02 3.28
C ALA A 114 4.96 -0.08 1.75
N GLU A 115 4.90 1.06 1.07
CA GLU A 115 5.11 1.17 -0.38
C GLU A 115 6.54 0.77 -0.78
N ASP A 116 7.54 1.06 0.05
CA ASP A 116 8.94 0.71 -0.19
C ASP A 116 9.15 -0.81 -0.10
N VAL A 117 8.51 -1.43 0.91
CA VAL A 117 8.51 -2.89 1.06
C VAL A 117 7.83 -3.55 -0.14
N ILE A 118 6.66 -3.04 -0.56
CA ILE A 118 5.92 -3.55 -1.72
C ILE A 118 6.73 -3.39 -3.00
N ALA A 119 7.36 -2.24 -3.24
CA ALA A 119 8.17 -2.00 -4.42
C ALA A 119 9.38 -2.94 -4.49
N THR A 120 10.02 -3.18 -3.35
CA THR A 120 11.11 -4.15 -3.25
C THR A 120 10.63 -5.57 -3.55
N TRP A 121 9.49 -6.00 -3.00
CA TRP A 121 8.91 -7.30 -3.34
C TRP A 121 8.46 -7.41 -4.79
N CYS A 122 7.95 -6.33 -5.39
CA CYS A 122 7.64 -6.30 -6.81
C CYS A 122 8.87 -6.55 -7.69
N ARG A 123 10.07 -6.22 -7.23
CA ARG A 123 11.32 -6.54 -7.93
C ARG A 123 11.75 -8.00 -7.73
N LEU A 124 11.56 -8.54 -6.53
CA LEU A 124 12.03 -9.87 -6.14
C LEU A 124 11.09 -11.01 -6.54
N ALA A 125 9.78 -10.77 -6.51
CA ALA A 125 8.78 -11.80 -6.70
C ALA A 125 8.70 -12.26 -8.18
N PRO A 126 8.73 -13.57 -8.45
CA PRO A 126 8.44 -14.11 -9.76
C PRO A 126 6.93 -14.11 -10.03
N GLY A 127 6.56 -14.14 -11.31
CA GLY A 127 5.16 -14.26 -11.73
C GLY A 127 4.38 -12.94 -11.67
N THR A 128 3.05 -13.07 -11.68
CA THR A 128 2.10 -11.95 -11.66
C THR A 128 1.81 -11.48 -10.23
N ILE A 129 1.71 -10.16 -10.07
CA ILE A 129 1.58 -9.50 -8.78
C ILE A 129 0.37 -8.58 -8.83
N GLU A 130 -0.45 -8.67 -7.78
CA GLU A 130 -1.51 -7.71 -7.52
C GLU A 130 -1.30 -7.05 -6.18
N ILE A 131 -1.31 -5.72 -6.17
CA ILE A 131 -1.09 -4.89 -4.99
C ILE A 131 -2.44 -4.36 -4.52
N ALA A 132 -2.90 -4.68 -3.32
CA ALA A 132 -4.12 -4.10 -2.77
C ALA A 132 -3.79 -2.86 -1.94
N SER A 133 -4.10 -1.67 -2.46
CA SER A 133 -3.91 -0.40 -1.76
C SER A 133 -4.86 0.69 -2.24
N GLY A 134 -5.20 1.60 -1.33
CA GLY A 134 -5.84 2.88 -1.59
C GLY A 134 -4.88 4.04 -1.86
N ASP A 135 -3.57 3.80 -1.87
CA ASP A 135 -2.56 4.79 -2.23
C ASP A 135 -2.32 4.79 -3.75
N ARG A 136 -2.22 5.99 -4.32
CA ARG A 136 -1.96 6.16 -5.75
C ARG A 136 -0.47 6.11 -6.06
N ASP A 137 0.42 6.26 -5.09
CA ASP A 137 1.86 6.20 -5.31
C ASP A 137 2.29 4.83 -5.85
N LEU A 138 1.57 3.78 -5.44
CA LEU A 138 1.73 2.42 -5.98
C LEU A 138 1.34 2.28 -7.46
N PHE A 139 0.68 3.27 -8.08
CA PHE A 139 0.46 3.28 -9.53
C PHE A 139 1.79 3.40 -10.30
N ALA A 140 2.84 3.93 -9.67
CA ALA A 140 4.18 3.97 -10.25
C ALA A 140 4.78 2.57 -10.45
N LEU A 141 4.27 1.54 -9.79
CA LEU A 141 4.76 0.16 -9.88
C LEU A 141 4.09 -0.68 -10.96
N VAL A 142 3.05 -0.14 -11.62
CA VAL A 142 2.30 -0.87 -12.64
C VAL A 142 3.21 -1.22 -13.83
N GLU A 143 3.15 -2.48 -14.24
CA GLU A 143 3.98 -3.05 -15.31
C GLU A 143 3.20 -4.19 -15.97
N ASP A 144 2.64 -4.00 -17.17
CA ASP A 144 1.79 -5.04 -17.76
C ASP A 144 2.60 -6.18 -18.42
N PRO A 145 2.13 -7.44 -18.31
CA PRO A 145 0.98 -7.93 -17.52
C PRO A 145 1.35 -8.30 -16.07
N ARG A 146 2.56 -7.94 -15.62
CA ARG A 146 3.23 -8.46 -14.44
C ARG A 146 2.72 -7.87 -13.12
N VAL A 147 2.51 -6.56 -13.03
CA VAL A 147 2.15 -5.85 -11.79
C VAL A 147 0.93 -4.96 -12.01
N ARG A 148 -0.09 -5.14 -11.17
CA ARG A 148 -1.33 -4.34 -11.17
C ARG A 148 -1.71 -3.91 -9.77
N VAL A 149 -2.45 -2.81 -9.65
CA VAL A 149 -2.97 -2.33 -8.35
C VAL A 149 -4.48 -2.54 -8.28
N LEU A 150 -4.95 -3.14 -7.19
CA LEU A 150 -6.36 -3.27 -6.82
C LEU A 150 -6.74 -2.05 -5.98
N TYR A 151 -7.25 -1.01 -6.66
CA TYR A 151 -7.55 0.28 -6.05
C TYR A 151 -9.03 0.36 -5.61
N PRO A 152 -9.31 0.63 -4.32
CA PRO A 152 -10.67 0.69 -3.81
C PRO A 152 -11.37 2.01 -4.13
N GLU A 153 -12.45 1.93 -4.89
CA GLU A 153 -13.33 3.04 -5.25
C GLU A 153 -14.74 2.87 -4.65
N LYS A 154 -15.60 3.87 -4.82
CA LYS A 154 -17.00 3.81 -4.34
C LYS A 154 -17.78 2.64 -4.93
N ALA A 155 -17.50 2.29 -6.20
CA ALA A 155 -18.19 1.24 -6.93
C ALA A 155 -17.60 -0.17 -6.70
N GLY A 156 -16.50 -0.28 -5.94
CA GLY A 156 -15.81 -1.55 -5.72
C GLY A 156 -14.30 -1.44 -5.93
N MET A 157 -13.64 -2.56 -6.19
CA MET A 157 -12.22 -2.59 -6.51
C MET A 157 -12.02 -2.41 -8.01
N THR A 158 -11.24 -1.39 -8.38
CA THR A 158 -10.84 -1.14 -9.76
C THR A 158 -9.42 -1.65 -9.97
N VAL A 159 -9.17 -2.36 -11.07
CA VAL A 159 -7.83 -2.80 -11.46
C VAL A 159 -7.14 -1.65 -12.18
N ILE A 160 -6.00 -1.22 -11.66
CA ILE A 160 -5.12 -0.22 -12.25
C ILE A 160 -3.97 -0.95 -12.92
N ASP A 161 -4.00 -0.93 -14.25
CA ASP A 161 -2.96 -1.42 -15.15
C ASP A 161 -2.42 -0.25 -16.02
N GLU A 162 -1.49 -0.50 -16.94
CA GLU A 162 -0.87 0.59 -17.71
C GLU A 162 -1.90 1.32 -18.57
N GLY A 163 -2.90 0.59 -19.07
CA GLY A 163 -4.02 1.13 -19.83
C GLY A 163 -4.90 2.04 -18.99
N GLU A 164 -5.22 1.64 -17.76
CA GLU A 164 -6.03 2.43 -16.84
C GLU A 164 -5.30 3.70 -16.37
N VAL A 165 -3.98 3.62 -16.11
CA VAL A 165 -3.16 4.82 -15.85
C VAL A 165 -3.21 5.76 -17.05
N THR A 166 -3.05 5.22 -18.27
CA THR A 166 -3.11 6.01 -19.50
C THR A 166 -4.47 6.69 -19.66
N ARG A 167 -5.55 5.97 -19.42
CA ARG A 167 -6.92 6.48 -19.52
C ARG A 167 -7.22 7.59 -18.50
N ARG A 168 -6.76 7.42 -17.25
CA ARG A 168 -7.00 8.38 -16.15
C ARG A 168 -6.21 9.68 -16.30
N TYR A 169 -4.96 9.58 -16.69
CA TYR A 169 -4.00 10.70 -16.57
C TYR A 169 -3.49 11.21 -17.92
N GLY A 170 -3.77 10.51 -19.03
CA GLY A 170 -3.31 10.89 -20.36
C GLY A 170 -1.79 10.82 -20.51
N ILE A 171 -1.13 9.92 -19.78
CA ILE A 171 0.32 9.68 -19.80
C ILE A 171 0.61 8.25 -20.24
N PRO A 172 1.81 7.91 -20.73
CA PRO A 172 2.20 6.51 -20.88
C PRO A 172 2.10 5.79 -19.52
N GLY A 173 1.55 4.56 -19.49
CA GLY A 173 1.15 3.89 -18.26
C GLY A 173 2.24 3.79 -17.18
N ARG A 174 3.50 3.58 -17.58
CA ARG A 174 4.65 3.46 -16.66
C ARG A 174 5.20 4.78 -16.13
N ARG A 175 4.52 5.92 -16.38
CA ARG A 175 5.03 7.27 -16.10
C ARG A 175 4.29 7.99 -14.97
N TYR A 176 3.52 7.27 -14.15
CA TYR A 176 2.79 7.88 -13.05
C TYR A 176 3.70 8.60 -12.05
N GLY A 177 4.85 8.00 -11.69
CA GLY A 177 5.83 8.64 -10.79
C GLY A 177 6.37 9.96 -11.34
N ASP A 178 6.81 9.96 -12.61
CA ASP A 178 7.29 11.18 -13.29
C ASP A 178 6.18 12.26 -13.34
N PHE A 179 4.94 11.85 -13.62
CA PHE A 179 3.78 12.72 -13.61
C PHE A 179 3.54 13.33 -12.22
N ALA A 180 3.55 12.52 -11.16
CA ALA A 180 3.34 12.96 -9.78
C ALA A 180 4.42 13.95 -9.32
N ILE A 181 5.70 13.70 -9.64
CA ILE A 181 6.81 14.63 -9.37
C ILE A 181 6.53 16.01 -9.98
N LEU A 182 6.08 16.05 -11.24
CA LEU A 182 5.83 17.31 -11.93
C LEU A 182 4.61 18.07 -11.38
N ARG A 183 3.48 17.38 -11.19
CA ARG A 183 2.21 18.00 -10.77
C ARG A 183 2.10 18.24 -9.26
N GLY A 184 2.96 17.61 -8.46
CA GLY A 184 2.82 17.53 -7.01
C GLY A 184 1.71 16.58 -6.56
N ASP A 185 1.67 16.30 -5.27
CA ASP A 185 0.59 15.58 -4.61
C ASP A 185 0.17 16.23 -3.29
N PRO A 186 -0.98 16.92 -3.26
CA PRO A 186 -1.48 17.53 -2.04
C PRO A 186 -1.74 16.53 -0.90
N SER A 187 -2.05 15.26 -1.18
CA SER A 187 -2.28 14.25 -0.12
C SER A 187 -1.03 13.95 0.69
N ASP A 188 0.14 14.20 0.11
CA ASP A 188 1.47 13.95 0.68
C ASP A 188 2.26 15.24 0.86
N GLY A 189 1.62 16.40 0.72
CA GLY A 189 2.26 17.70 0.94
C GLY A 189 3.36 17.99 -0.08
N LEU A 190 3.32 17.35 -1.25
CA LEU A 190 4.27 17.56 -2.34
C LEU A 190 3.79 18.73 -3.22
N PRO A 191 4.53 19.84 -3.29
CA PRO A 191 4.04 21.06 -3.95
C PRO A 191 3.99 20.96 -5.48
N GLY A 192 4.82 20.11 -6.10
CA GLY A 192 5.01 20.09 -7.54
C GLY A 192 5.73 21.33 -8.07
N LEU A 193 5.89 21.39 -9.39
CA LEU A 193 6.45 22.56 -10.05
C LEU A 193 5.45 23.71 -10.10
N ARG A 194 5.93 24.94 -9.88
CA ARG A 194 5.07 26.12 -9.91
C ARG A 194 4.41 26.29 -11.29
N GLY A 195 3.08 26.35 -11.32
CA GLY A 195 2.31 26.52 -12.56
C GLY A 195 2.18 25.25 -13.40
N VAL A 196 2.62 24.10 -12.90
CA VAL A 196 2.51 22.80 -13.58
C VAL A 196 1.40 21.99 -12.95
N GLY A 197 0.17 22.17 -13.44
CA GLY A 197 -0.95 21.29 -13.09
C GLY A 197 -0.93 19.97 -13.86
N ALA A 198 -1.91 19.10 -13.57
CA ALA A 198 -2.02 17.77 -14.20
C ALA A 198 -1.99 17.79 -15.74
N VAL A 199 -2.70 18.73 -16.38
CA VAL A 199 -2.72 18.85 -17.85
C VAL A 199 -1.34 19.16 -18.41
N THR A 200 -0.64 20.12 -17.81
CA THR A 200 0.70 20.53 -18.23
C THR A 200 1.71 19.42 -17.97
N ALA A 201 1.68 18.78 -16.79
CA ALA A 201 2.54 17.65 -16.45
C ALA A 201 2.37 16.50 -17.45
N ALA A 202 1.13 16.10 -17.74
CA ALA A 202 0.86 15.04 -18.71
C ALA A 202 1.35 15.42 -20.12
N GLY A 203 1.20 16.69 -20.51
CA GLY A 203 1.76 17.21 -21.77
C GLY A 203 3.29 17.12 -21.82
N MET A 204 3.98 17.42 -20.73
CA MET A 204 5.43 17.28 -20.63
C MET A 204 5.86 15.82 -20.77
N ILE A 205 5.24 14.90 -20.02
CA ILE A 205 5.56 13.47 -20.10
C ILE A 205 5.33 12.93 -21.52
N ARG A 206 4.20 13.25 -22.16
CA ARG A 206 3.95 12.81 -23.55
C ARG A 206 5.00 13.33 -24.53
N ARG A 207 5.49 14.56 -24.34
CA ARG A 207 6.46 15.19 -25.24
C ARG A 207 7.88 14.71 -25.01
N HIS A 208 8.27 14.53 -23.76
CA HIS A 208 9.67 14.32 -23.36
C HIS A 208 9.94 12.87 -22.89
N GLY A 209 8.91 12.04 -22.78
CA GLY A 209 8.99 10.65 -22.35
C GLY A 209 8.92 10.48 -20.84
N ASP A 210 9.79 11.17 -20.10
CA ASP A 210 9.95 11.05 -18.64
C ASP A 210 10.60 12.28 -18.01
N ILE A 211 10.81 12.24 -16.68
CA ILE A 211 11.42 13.37 -15.97
C ILE A 211 12.85 13.66 -16.47
N ALA A 212 13.62 12.63 -16.83
CA ALA A 212 14.97 12.80 -17.37
C ALA A 212 14.95 13.51 -18.73
N GLY A 213 13.99 13.18 -19.59
CA GLY A 213 13.75 13.92 -20.84
C GLY A 213 13.31 15.37 -20.60
N VAL A 214 12.43 15.60 -19.61
CA VAL A 214 12.01 16.97 -19.24
C VAL A 214 13.19 17.81 -18.77
N LEU A 215 14.06 17.26 -17.91
CA LEU A 215 15.26 17.94 -17.40
C LEU A 215 16.30 18.20 -18.49
N ARG A 216 16.37 17.35 -19.51
CA ARG A 216 17.28 17.51 -20.66
C ARG A 216 16.82 18.63 -21.59
N ASP A 217 15.52 18.70 -21.87
CA ASP A 217 14.97 19.55 -22.94
C ASP A 217 14.51 20.92 -22.44
N ARG A 218 14.38 21.12 -21.12
CA ARG A 218 13.89 22.36 -20.53
C ARG A 218 14.85 22.92 -19.50
N GLN A 219 14.95 24.25 -19.49
CA GLN A 219 15.64 24.97 -18.42
C GLN A 219 14.67 25.23 -17.27
N PHE A 220 15.14 24.98 -16.06
CA PHE A 220 14.44 25.24 -14.80
C PHE A 220 15.29 26.21 -13.98
N GLY A 221 14.65 27.10 -13.23
CA GLY A 221 15.35 27.90 -12.23
C GLY A 221 15.88 27.03 -11.10
N ASP A 222 16.82 27.54 -10.33
CA ASP A 222 17.53 26.78 -9.29
C ASP A 222 16.58 26.13 -8.27
N ALA A 223 15.52 26.84 -7.87
CA ALA A 223 14.53 26.32 -6.93
C ALA A 223 13.73 25.13 -7.49
N ASP A 224 13.28 25.20 -8.75
CA ASP A 224 12.55 24.11 -9.40
C ASP A 224 13.48 22.91 -9.61
N ARG A 225 14.74 23.15 -9.99
CA ARG A 225 15.73 22.07 -10.14
C ARG A 225 16.01 21.36 -8.83
N ALA A 226 16.26 22.11 -7.75
CA ALA A 226 16.47 21.53 -6.42
C ALA A 226 15.26 20.71 -5.95
N TYR A 227 14.03 21.20 -6.19
CA TYR A 227 12.82 20.44 -5.91
C TYR A 227 12.78 19.13 -6.70
N LEU A 228 13.03 19.16 -8.01
CA LEU A 228 13.00 17.96 -8.86
C LEU A 228 14.03 16.93 -8.41
N GLU A 229 15.24 17.36 -8.04
CA GLU A 229 16.30 16.48 -7.51
C GLU A 229 15.86 15.77 -6.22
N SER A 230 15.24 16.48 -5.28
CA SER A 230 14.65 15.89 -4.08
C SER A 230 13.46 14.98 -4.41
N ALA A 231 12.54 15.44 -5.26
CA ALA A 231 11.30 14.72 -5.59
C ALA A 231 11.55 13.41 -6.31
N MET A 232 12.57 13.33 -7.17
CA MET A 232 13.00 12.07 -7.81
C MET A 232 13.47 11.01 -6.80
N ARG A 233 13.82 11.41 -5.58
CA ARG A 233 14.23 10.50 -4.49
C ARG A 233 13.10 10.22 -3.50
N VAL A 234 12.17 11.17 -3.32
CA VAL A 234 11.08 11.07 -2.33
C VAL A 234 9.85 10.38 -2.89
N VAL A 235 9.45 10.71 -4.13
CA VAL A 235 8.16 10.30 -4.70
C VAL A 235 8.12 8.82 -5.11
N PRO A 236 9.13 8.27 -5.82
CA PRO A 236 9.12 6.85 -6.11
C PRO A 236 9.35 6.04 -4.84
N PRO A 237 8.60 4.94 -4.62
CA PRO A 237 8.94 4.00 -3.57
C PRO A 237 10.33 3.38 -3.79
N VAL A 238 11.07 3.15 -2.70
CA VAL A 238 12.39 2.49 -2.70
C VAL A 238 12.20 1.01 -3.05
N ALA A 239 12.89 0.52 -4.08
CA ALA A 239 12.66 -0.84 -4.61
C ALA A 239 13.84 -1.80 -4.41
N ASP A 240 14.86 -1.40 -3.65
CA ASP A 240 16.12 -2.11 -3.43
C ASP A 240 16.47 -2.27 -1.94
N LEU A 241 15.46 -2.33 -1.08
CA LEU A 241 15.66 -2.63 0.34
C LEU A 241 16.35 -4.00 0.52
N SER A 242 17.17 -4.10 1.58
CA SER A 242 17.87 -5.34 1.96
C SER A 242 16.93 -6.28 2.72
N ILE A 243 15.89 -6.76 2.05
CA ILE A 243 14.90 -7.72 2.57
C ILE A 243 14.69 -8.87 1.59
N ASP A 244 14.30 -10.02 2.14
CA ASP A 244 13.92 -11.19 1.35
C ASP A 244 12.44 -11.15 0.96
N LEU A 245 12.10 -11.96 -0.04
CA LEU A 245 10.70 -12.25 -0.34
C LEU A 245 10.11 -13.10 0.80
N PRO A 246 8.93 -12.75 1.35
CA PRO A 246 8.30 -13.51 2.42
C PRO A 246 7.96 -14.91 1.93
N ARG A 247 7.77 -15.85 2.87
CA ARG A 247 7.37 -17.22 2.53
C ARG A 247 6.03 -17.22 1.77
N GLY A 248 5.12 -16.32 2.12
CA GLY A 248 3.89 -16.00 1.37
C GLY A 248 2.79 -17.07 1.40
N ARG A 249 3.15 -18.35 1.58
CA ARG A 249 2.24 -19.48 1.71
C ARG A 249 2.76 -20.47 2.75
N ARG A 250 1.85 -21.05 3.52
CA ARG A 250 2.15 -22.15 4.46
C ARG A 250 1.72 -23.49 3.90
N ASP A 251 2.36 -24.55 4.40
CA ASP A 251 2.00 -25.94 4.08
C ASP A 251 0.68 -26.32 4.76
N SER A 252 0.43 -25.73 5.93
CA SER A 252 -0.79 -25.88 6.71
C SER A 252 -1.15 -24.58 7.43
N TYR A 253 -2.44 -24.37 7.70
CA TYR A 253 -2.95 -23.20 8.41
C TYR A 253 -3.90 -23.62 9.57
N PRO A 254 -3.86 -22.94 10.72
CA PRO A 254 -2.96 -21.83 11.08
C PRO A 254 -1.56 -22.30 11.51
N ASP A 255 -0.58 -21.39 11.61
CA ASP A 255 0.75 -21.67 12.17
C ASP A 255 0.69 -21.90 13.70
N ASP A 256 -0.17 -21.17 14.44
CA ASP A 256 -0.40 -21.34 15.88
C ASP A 256 -1.90 -21.28 16.24
N GLU A 257 -2.53 -22.44 16.33
CA GLU A 257 -3.96 -22.58 16.66
C GLU A 257 -4.29 -22.17 18.11
N ALA A 258 -3.35 -22.32 19.04
CA ALA A 258 -3.59 -21.98 20.45
C ALA A 258 -3.62 -20.45 20.63
N SER A 259 -2.63 -19.75 20.07
CA SER A 259 -2.57 -18.29 20.08
C SER A 259 -3.75 -17.68 19.33
N LEU A 260 -4.09 -18.21 18.15
CA LEU A 260 -5.25 -17.72 17.37
C LEU A 260 -6.54 -17.81 18.18
N ARG A 261 -6.81 -18.96 18.84
CA ARG A 261 -7.99 -19.13 19.69
C ARG A 261 -8.00 -18.18 20.88
N ALA A 262 -6.86 -18.00 21.56
CA ALA A 262 -6.75 -17.10 22.70
C ALA A 262 -7.00 -15.64 22.32
N LEU A 263 -6.40 -15.17 21.22
CA LEU A 263 -6.58 -13.81 20.70
C LEU A 263 -8.03 -13.58 20.25
N ALA A 264 -8.59 -14.53 19.49
CA ALA A 264 -9.97 -14.46 19.00
C ALA A 264 -10.98 -14.37 20.14
N ALA A 265 -10.82 -15.17 21.20
CA ALA A 265 -11.67 -15.14 22.38
C ALA A 265 -11.51 -13.81 23.14
N ARG A 266 -10.27 -13.39 23.42
CA ARG A 266 -9.97 -12.18 24.19
C ARG A 266 -10.54 -10.92 23.54
N PHE A 267 -10.49 -10.82 22.22
CA PHE A 267 -10.94 -9.63 21.49
C PHE A 267 -12.33 -9.79 20.87
N GLY A 268 -12.97 -10.96 21.06
CA GLY A 268 -14.29 -11.27 20.53
C GLY A 268 -14.35 -11.37 19.00
N VAL A 269 -13.23 -11.56 18.31
CA VAL A 269 -13.11 -11.49 16.84
C VAL A 269 -13.17 -12.87 16.15
N GLY A 270 -13.67 -13.89 16.84
CA GLY A 270 -13.73 -15.29 16.38
C GLY A 270 -14.24 -15.47 14.95
N ASP A 271 -15.43 -14.94 14.63
CA ASP A 271 -16.04 -15.14 13.31
C ASP A 271 -15.19 -14.54 12.17
N ALA A 272 -14.60 -13.36 12.40
CA ALA A 272 -13.76 -12.67 11.42
C ALA A 272 -12.45 -13.43 11.20
N CYS A 273 -11.84 -13.94 12.28
CA CYS A 273 -10.64 -14.78 12.21
C CYS A 273 -10.92 -16.11 11.52
N ALA A 274 -12.03 -16.78 11.84
CA ALA A 274 -12.43 -18.04 11.20
C ALA A 274 -12.60 -17.85 9.69
N ARG A 275 -13.28 -16.76 9.28
CA ARG A 275 -13.47 -16.46 7.86
C ARG A 275 -12.16 -16.20 7.12
N LEU A 276 -11.23 -15.49 7.74
CA LEU A 276 -9.89 -15.28 7.17
C LEU A 276 -9.12 -16.60 7.06
N LEU A 277 -9.16 -17.43 8.11
CA LEU A 277 -8.50 -18.73 8.14
C LEU A 277 -9.07 -19.71 7.10
N ASP A 278 -10.38 -19.70 6.88
CA ASP A 278 -11.03 -20.52 5.86
C ASP A 278 -10.62 -20.06 4.45
N ALA A 279 -10.54 -18.74 4.22
CA ALA A 279 -10.08 -18.19 2.95
C ALA A 279 -8.62 -18.56 2.65
N THR A 280 -7.72 -18.50 3.65
CA THR A 280 -6.31 -18.92 3.45
C THR A 280 -6.19 -20.40 3.13
N ARG A 281 -6.97 -21.27 3.80
CA ARG A 281 -7.03 -22.71 3.50
C ARG A 281 -7.61 -23.01 2.13
N ALA A 282 -8.63 -22.27 1.69
CA ALA A 282 -9.22 -22.48 0.37
C ALA A 282 -8.28 -22.09 -0.77
N SER A 283 -7.39 -21.11 -0.55
CA SER A 283 -6.39 -20.68 -1.54
C SER A 283 -5.22 -21.68 -1.69
N THR A 284 -5.10 -22.65 -0.78
CA THR A 284 -4.07 -23.70 -0.87
C THR A 284 -4.55 -24.98 -1.58
N ALA A 285 -5.86 -25.15 -1.77
CA ALA A 285 -6.48 -26.29 -2.45
C ALA A 285 -6.55 -26.10 -3.97
#